data_AF-A0A2D2DUF4-F1
#
_entry.id   AF-A0A2D2DUF4-F1
#
_cell.length_a   1.000
_cell.length_b   1.000
_cell.length_c   1.000
_cell.angle_alpha   90.00
_cell.angle_beta   90.00
_cell.angle_gamma   90.00
#
_symmetry.space_group_name_H-M   'P 1'
#
loop_
_entity.id
_entity.type
_entity.pdbx_description
1 polymer ?
#
loop_
_entity_poly.entity_id
_entity_poly.type
_entity_poly.pdbx_seq_one_letter_code
_entity_poly.pdbx_strand_id
1 'polypeptide(L)'
;MVELNSVEEALDFLKSDASLPTDVSDVKFGGELTQFRVLIEGKKYHSTVPAALARGLWDFQEELYRAVAFALYGEDNIRRLTDEQKAYFELVFHVAEGSSDLIASLEGFFDKLADGFQNMDSSHKMKTLIAVVLTVAVVWGATNIVETWAETKQHEVTTAAEVKGKEIAVAQTTAEEAAKTAQFQLIGQIAKDNAVVGRFAKATEEGTRSIIKGAADADNIKIGRTNFNRSEINEVNQRAAKERATAGLSRGDYQVIRAEARVGGITRFWLQDERGQEFSATVFEDEFEAKGVNRLWESFRGRKKISLEVNATTIRGQIKAASIVRVFEQDVTINSTRPTDVVSTN
;
A
#
# COMPACT_ATOMS: atom_id res chain seq x y z
N MET A 1 27.42 -11.52 26.15
CA MET A 1 26.64 -10.30 25.89
C MET A 1 27.33 -9.46 24.82
N VAL A 2 26.70 -9.33 23.66
CA VAL A 2 27.08 -8.47 22.54
C VAL A 2 26.28 -7.17 22.68
N GLU A 3 26.94 -6.03 22.58
CA GLU A 3 26.28 -4.73 22.58
C GLU A 3 26.30 -4.16 21.16
N LEU A 4 25.13 -3.85 20.62
CA LEU A 4 24.93 -3.25 19.30
C LEU A 4 24.52 -1.79 19.52
N ASN A 5 25.40 -0.86 19.15
CA ASN A 5 25.23 0.57 19.39
C ASN A 5 24.93 1.37 18.12
N SER A 6 25.17 0.76 16.95
CA SER A 6 24.94 1.38 15.65
C SER A 6 24.16 0.48 14.69
N VAL A 7 23.56 1.12 13.71
CA VAL A 7 22.87 0.48 12.59
C VAL A 7 23.84 -0.42 11.83
N GLU A 8 25.06 0.05 11.57
CA GLU A 8 26.11 -0.70 10.89
C GLU A 8 26.46 -2.00 11.64
N GLU A 9 26.68 -1.93 12.95
CA GLU A 9 26.94 -3.11 13.79
C GLU A 9 25.78 -4.12 13.72
N ALA A 10 24.54 -3.65 13.85
CA ALA A 10 23.36 -4.52 13.80
C ALA A 10 23.15 -5.17 12.41
N LEU A 11 23.48 -4.46 11.33
CA LEU A 11 23.40 -4.99 9.96
C LEU A 11 24.48 -6.01 9.68
N ASP A 12 25.72 -5.75 10.08
CA ASP A 12 26.81 -6.70 9.89
C ASP A 12 26.58 -7.96 10.74
N PHE A 13 25.97 -7.79 11.92
CA PHE A 13 25.51 -8.90 12.74
C PHE A 13 24.45 -9.76 12.02
N LEU A 14 23.45 -9.15 11.38
CA LEU A 14 22.45 -9.88 10.57
C LEU A 14 23.06 -10.62 9.38
N LYS A 15 24.06 -10.04 8.70
CA LYS A 15 24.73 -10.67 7.56
C LYS A 15 25.62 -11.85 7.95
N SER A 16 26.15 -11.83 9.18
CA SER A 16 27.20 -12.76 9.59
C SER A 16 26.73 -14.21 9.78
N ASP A 17 25.41 -14.46 9.94
CA ASP A 17 24.63 -15.72 10.11
C ASP A 17 25.20 -16.84 11.03
N ALA A 18 26.52 -17.04 11.07
CA ALA A 18 27.25 -18.08 11.78
C ALA A 18 27.52 -17.80 13.28
N SER A 19 27.14 -16.63 13.81
CA SER A 19 27.46 -16.23 15.21
C SER A 19 26.31 -15.56 15.97
N LEU A 20 25.06 -15.80 15.58
CA LEU A 20 23.92 -15.24 16.32
C LEU A 20 23.78 -15.94 17.69
N PRO A 21 23.81 -15.20 18.80
CA PRO A 21 23.49 -15.74 20.12
C PRO A 21 22.10 -16.35 20.06
N THR A 22 21.97 -17.52 20.68
CA THR A 22 20.70 -18.25 20.75
C THR A 22 19.77 -17.63 21.78
N ASP A 23 20.30 -16.90 22.76
CA ASP A 23 19.49 -16.15 23.72
C ASP A 23 19.43 -14.66 23.34
N VAL A 24 18.22 -14.09 23.39
CA VAL A 24 18.03 -12.65 23.21
C VAL A 24 18.67 -11.86 24.34
N SER A 25 18.73 -12.40 25.56
CA SER A 25 19.39 -11.70 26.67
C SER A 25 20.88 -11.50 26.47
N ASP A 26 21.49 -12.21 25.52
CA ASP A 26 22.89 -12.04 25.14
C ASP A 26 23.12 -10.86 24.19
N VAL A 27 22.09 -10.16 23.73
CA VAL A 27 22.22 -8.96 22.89
C VAL A 27 21.58 -7.77 23.60
N LYS A 28 22.32 -6.66 23.64
CA LYS A 28 21.85 -5.39 24.16
C LYS A 28 21.90 -4.34 23.06
N PHE A 29 20.82 -3.59 22.92
CA PHE A 29 20.78 -2.44 22.01
C PHE A 29 21.15 -1.17 22.78
N GLY A 30 21.95 -0.32 22.16
CA GLY A 30 22.37 0.98 22.70
C GLY A 30 22.53 2.03 21.60
N GLY A 31 23.05 3.18 21.99
CA GLY A 31 23.38 4.26 21.06
C GLY A 31 22.19 4.73 20.22
N GLU A 32 22.37 4.74 18.90
CA GLU A 32 21.32 5.20 17.97
C GLU A 32 20.17 4.20 17.80
N LEU A 33 20.35 2.93 18.19
CA LEU A 33 19.31 1.90 18.07
C LEU A 33 18.20 2.03 19.12
N THR A 34 18.46 2.75 20.20
CA THR A 34 17.52 2.96 21.31
C THR A 34 16.85 4.33 21.26
N GLN A 35 16.92 5.03 20.13
CA GLN A 35 16.33 6.36 19.97
C GLN A 35 15.51 6.44 18.69
N PHE A 36 14.30 6.98 18.81
CA PHE A 36 13.51 7.42 17.67
C PHE A 36 13.50 8.95 17.64
N ARG A 37 14.03 9.54 16.56
CA ARG A 37 14.21 10.98 16.44
C ARG A 37 13.49 11.55 15.22
N VAL A 38 12.74 12.62 15.44
CA VAL A 38 12.05 13.40 14.41
C VAL A 38 12.46 14.87 14.55
N LEU A 39 13.20 15.38 13.57
CA LEU A 39 13.59 16.78 13.51
C LEU A 39 12.77 17.48 12.43
N ILE A 40 12.13 18.59 12.78
CA ILE A 40 11.29 19.35 11.86
C ILE A 40 11.77 20.80 11.82
N GLU A 41 12.00 21.30 10.61
CA GLU A 41 12.38 22.68 10.36
C GLU A 41 11.26 23.41 9.63
N GLY A 42 10.92 24.60 10.11
CA GLY A 42 9.95 25.48 9.48
C GLY A 42 9.39 26.50 10.46
N LYS A 43 8.74 27.55 9.94
CA LYS A 43 8.33 28.71 10.73
C LYS A 43 7.43 28.40 11.94
N LYS A 44 6.67 27.29 11.90
CA LYS A 44 5.75 26.86 12.97
C LYS A 44 6.33 25.78 13.89
N TYR A 45 7.63 25.50 13.80
CA TYR A 45 8.31 24.38 14.45
C TYR A 45 9.50 24.85 15.31
N HIS A 46 9.32 26.01 15.94
CA HIS A 46 10.28 26.53 16.93
C HIS A 46 9.68 26.28 18.32
N SER A 47 10.16 25.25 19.03
CA SER A 47 9.65 24.83 20.36
C SER A 47 8.13 24.62 20.40
N THR A 48 7.55 24.20 19.29
CA THR A 48 6.11 24.09 19.11
C THR A 48 5.76 22.78 18.42
N VAL A 49 4.65 22.19 18.82
CA VAL A 49 4.09 20.97 18.21
C VAL A 49 2.69 21.31 17.72
N PRO A 50 2.51 21.62 16.42
CA PRO A 50 1.19 21.85 15.86
C PRO A 50 0.27 20.64 16.08
N ALA A 51 -1.03 20.87 16.25
CA ALA A 51 -2.00 19.80 16.50
C ALA A 51 -2.02 18.73 15.39
N ALA A 52 -1.79 19.13 14.13
CA ALA A 52 -1.68 18.19 13.02
C ALA A 52 -0.45 17.28 13.15
N LEU A 53 0.69 17.82 13.59
CA LEU A 53 1.88 17.03 13.89
C LEU A 53 1.64 16.11 15.09
N ALA A 54 1.04 16.60 16.17
CA ALA A 54 0.67 15.78 17.33
C ALA A 54 -0.23 14.61 16.90
N ARG A 55 -1.20 14.84 16.01
CA ARG A 55 -2.03 13.77 15.44
C ARG A 55 -1.20 12.79 14.61
N GLY A 56 -0.27 13.28 13.79
CA GLY A 56 0.64 12.44 13.02
C GLY A 56 1.51 11.53 13.88
N LEU A 57 2.04 12.04 15.00
CA LEU A 57 2.78 11.27 16.00
C LEU A 57 1.90 10.23 16.69
N TRP A 58 0.66 10.58 17.03
CA TRP A 58 -0.30 9.63 17.59
C TRP A 58 -0.65 8.51 16.59
N ASP A 59 -0.86 8.84 15.32
CA ASP A 59 -1.13 7.85 14.28
C ASP A 59 0.09 6.91 14.10
N PHE A 60 1.32 7.42 14.23
CA PHE A 60 2.53 6.59 14.26
C PHE A 60 2.53 5.64 15.47
N GLN A 61 2.20 6.15 16.66
CA GLN A 61 2.07 5.35 17.87
C GLN A 61 1.02 4.24 17.72
N GLU A 62 -0.14 4.54 17.12
CA GLU A 62 -1.17 3.52 16.88
C GLU A 62 -0.69 2.41 15.94
N GLU A 63 0.05 2.75 14.87
CA GLU A 63 0.60 1.75 13.97
C GLU A 63 1.65 0.86 14.65
N LEU A 64 2.48 1.43 15.53
CA LEU A 64 3.38 0.64 16.37
C LEU A 64 2.61 -0.28 17.30
N TYR A 65 1.56 0.19 17.98
CA TYR A 65 0.72 -0.68 18.80
C TYR A 65 0.08 -1.82 18.00
N ARG A 66 -0.36 -1.58 16.76
CA ARG A 66 -0.86 -2.65 15.89
C ARG A 66 0.22 -3.66 15.54
N ALA A 67 1.45 -3.22 15.27
CA ALA A 67 2.57 -4.11 15.00
C ALA A 67 2.98 -4.93 16.24
N VAL A 68 2.99 -4.31 17.42
CA VAL A 68 3.22 -5.00 18.70
C VAL A 68 2.11 -6.02 18.96
N ALA A 69 0.83 -5.65 18.80
CA ALA A 69 -0.28 -6.59 18.98
C ALA A 69 -0.13 -7.80 18.05
N PHE A 70 0.26 -7.56 16.80
CA PHE A 70 0.54 -8.63 15.84
C PHE A 70 1.71 -9.52 16.28
N ALA A 71 2.80 -8.92 16.77
CA ALA A 71 3.95 -9.66 17.26
C ALA A 71 3.64 -10.53 18.49
N LEU A 72 2.84 -10.02 19.42
CA LEU A 72 2.51 -10.71 20.68
C LEU A 72 1.38 -11.73 20.52
N TYR A 73 0.41 -11.46 19.63
CA TYR A 73 -0.86 -12.19 19.58
C TYR A 73 -1.25 -12.72 18.19
N GLY A 74 -0.48 -12.40 17.14
CA GLY A 74 -0.77 -12.82 15.76
C GLY A 74 -1.85 -11.99 15.04
N GLU A 75 -2.41 -10.97 15.69
CA GLU A 75 -3.47 -10.11 15.14
C GLU A 75 -3.14 -8.63 15.39
N ASP A 76 -3.47 -7.75 14.44
CA ASP A 76 -3.20 -6.31 14.50
C ASP A 76 -4.21 -5.50 15.36
N ASN A 77 -4.89 -6.17 16.30
CA ASN A 77 -5.92 -5.58 17.12
C ASN A 77 -5.36 -4.98 18.41
N ILE A 78 -5.20 -3.65 18.46
CA ILE A 78 -4.71 -2.89 19.64
C ILE A 78 -5.47 -3.25 20.93
N ARG A 79 -6.75 -3.63 20.85
CA ARG A 79 -7.56 -3.98 22.04
C ARG A 79 -7.06 -5.25 22.75
N ARG A 80 -6.16 -6.01 22.14
CA ARG A 80 -5.48 -7.14 22.77
C ARG A 80 -4.37 -6.70 23.72
N LEU A 81 -3.83 -5.49 23.56
CA LEU A 81 -2.84 -4.94 24.47
C LEU A 81 -3.50 -4.48 25.77
N THR A 82 -2.94 -4.91 26.90
CA THR A 82 -3.28 -4.37 28.23
C THR A 82 -2.78 -2.93 28.35
N ASP A 83 -3.28 -2.19 29.34
CA ASP A 83 -2.82 -0.82 29.57
C ASP A 83 -1.36 -0.78 30.05
N GLU A 84 -0.91 -1.81 30.78
CA GLU A 84 0.50 -1.99 31.12
C GLU A 84 1.36 -2.19 29.85
N GLN A 85 0.91 -3.03 28.91
CA GLN A 85 1.63 -3.23 27.66
C GLN A 85 1.67 -1.95 26.83
N LYS A 86 0.56 -1.21 26.72
CA LYS A 86 0.55 0.07 26.01
C LYS A 86 1.56 1.04 26.62
N ALA A 87 1.59 1.16 27.95
CA ALA A 87 2.55 2.03 28.64
C ALA A 87 4.01 1.63 28.34
N TYR A 88 4.32 0.33 28.26
CA TYR A 88 5.67 -0.14 27.90
C TYR A 88 6.07 0.18 26.45
N PHE A 89 5.11 0.22 25.53
CA PHE A 89 5.35 0.46 24.11
C PHE A 89 5.01 1.90 23.68
N GLU A 90 4.73 2.80 24.63
CA GLU A 90 4.43 4.20 24.37
C GLU A 90 5.71 4.99 24.07
N LEU A 91 5.70 5.72 22.96
CA LEU A 91 6.76 6.65 22.61
C LEU A 91 6.50 8.00 23.29
N VAL A 92 7.28 8.27 24.33
CA VAL A 92 7.28 9.56 25.02
C VAL A 92 8.29 10.49 24.36
N PHE A 93 7.78 11.47 23.59
CA PHE A 93 8.62 12.43 22.88
C PHE A 93 9.03 13.60 23.77
N HIS A 94 10.33 13.76 23.95
CA HIS A 94 10.93 14.96 24.53
C HIS A 94 11.23 15.98 23.44
N VAL A 95 10.89 17.24 23.69
CA VAL A 95 11.16 18.37 22.79
C VAL A 95 12.35 19.15 23.35
N ALA A 96 13.41 19.28 22.57
CA ALA A 96 14.55 20.11 22.96
C ALA A 96 14.18 21.62 22.96
N GLU A 97 14.77 22.38 23.88
CA GLU A 97 14.56 23.83 23.96
C GLU A 97 15.07 24.52 22.68
N GLY A 98 14.22 25.35 22.06
CA GLY A 98 14.58 26.13 20.87
C GLY A 98 14.32 25.44 19.52
N SER A 99 13.92 24.16 19.48
CA SER A 99 13.68 23.42 18.23
C SER A 99 12.43 22.52 18.31
N SER A 100 11.97 22.02 17.16
CA SER A 100 11.07 20.86 17.10
C SER A 100 11.89 19.59 16.81
N ASP A 101 12.88 19.36 17.67
CA ASP A 101 13.65 18.12 17.73
C ASP A 101 12.98 17.20 18.76
N LEU A 102 12.26 16.21 18.24
CA LEU A 102 11.47 15.26 19.02
C LEU A 102 12.25 13.97 19.17
N ILE A 103 12.55 13.59 20.41
CA ILE A 103 13.31 12.37 20.72
C ILE A 103 12.47 11.50 21.64
N ALA A 104 12.20 10.27 21.22
CA ALA A 104 11.59 9.23 22.04
C ALA A 104 12.62 8.14 22.35
N SER A 105 12.66 7.71 23.62
CA SER A 105 13.47 6.57 24.03
C SER A 105 12.79 5.27 23.61
N LEU A 106 13.57 4.34 23.07
CA LEU A 106 13.19 2.95 22.81
C LEU A 106 13.83 1.99 23.83
N GLU A 107 14.40 2.51 24.92
CA GLU A 107 15.00 1.70 25.97
C GLU A 107 13.95 0.75 26.57
N GLY A 108 14.28 -0.54 26.65
CA GLY A 108 13.38 -1.59 27.13
C GLY A 108 12.23 -1.97 26.18
N PHE A 109 11.97 -1.19 25.13
CA PHE A 109 10.92 -1.48 24.13
C PHE A 109 11.16 -2.85 23.49
N PHE A 110 12.39 -3.08 23.00
CA PHE A 110 12.73 -4.30 22.28
C PHE A 110 12.90 -5.51 23.20
N ASP A 111 13.33 -5.29 24.44
CA ASP A 111 13.39 -6.34 25.47
C ASP A 111 11.98 -6.87 25.76
N LYS A 112 11.02 -5.96 25.95
CA LYS A 112 9.61 -6.33 26.13
C LYS A 112 8.98 -6.97 24.89
N LEU A 113 9.39 -6.56 23.70
CA LEU A 113 8.94 -7.20 22.48
C LEU A 113 9.47 -8.64 22.37
N ALA A 114 10.72 -8.87 22.77
CA ALA A 114 11.35 -10.18 22.74
C ALA A 114 10.69 -11.20 23.69
N ASP A 115 10.14 -10.74 24.81
CA ASP A 115 9.34 -11.58 25.73
C ASP A 115 8.12 -12.20 25.01
N GLY A 116 7.62 -11.56 23.95
CA GLY A 116 6.47 -12.00 23.16
C GLY A 116 6.74 -13.09 22.13
N PHE A 117 7.98 -13.28 21.71
CA PHE A 117 8.36 -14.25 20.67
C PHE A 117 8.54 -15.68 21.21
N GLN A 118 7.80 -16.09 22.24
CA GLN A 118 8.06 -17.34 22.97
C GLN A 118 7.95 -18.61 22.13
N ASN A 119 7.22 -18.55 21.01
CA ASN A 119 7.02 -19.70 20.11
C ASN A 119 7.99 -19.72 18.91
N MET A 120 8.92 -18.77 18.80
CA MET A 120 9.94 -18.77 17.75
C MET A 120 11.18 -19.55 18.18
N ASP A 121 11.78 -20.28 17.23
CA ASP A 121 13.11 -20.86 17.41
C ASP A 121 14.14 -19.76 17.73
N SER A 122 15.09 -20.05 18.62
CA SER A 122 16.08 -19.11 19.17
C SER A 122 16.81 -18.28 18.10
N SER A 123 17.25 -18.91 17.00
CA SER A 123 17.99 -18.22 15.94
C SER A 123 17.08 -17.29 15.14
N HIS A 124 15.85 -17.75 14.83
CA HIS A 124 14.85 -16.95 14.15
C HIS A 124 14.36 -15.78 15.00
N LYS A 125 14.23 -15.99 16.31
CA LYS A 125 13.87 -14.95 17.29
C LYS A 125 14.88 -13.80 17.28
N MET A 126 16.18 -14.11 17.35
CA MET A 126 17.25 -13.11 17.31
C MET A 126 17.24 -12.31 16.00
N LYS A 127 17.20 -12.99 14.85
CA LYS A 127 17.12 -12.33 13.53
C LYS A 127 15.91 -11.41 13.42
N THR A 128 14.75 -11.90 13.87
CA THR A 128 13.50 -11.13 13.87
C THR A 128 13.64 -9.87 14.70
N LEU A 129 14.17 -9.99 15.92
CA LEU A 129 14.32 -8.86 16.83
C LEU A 129 15.25 -7.79 16.25
N ILE A 130 16.44 -8.17 15.79
CA ILE A 130 17.41 -7.23 15.22
C ILE A 130 16.83 -6.57 13.96
N ALA A 131 16.11 -7.31 13.12
CA ALA A 131 15.44 -6.76 11.95
C ALA A 131 14.31 -5.78 12.34
N VAL A 132 13.55 -6.04 13.41
CA VAL A 132 12.55 -5.10 13.94
C VAL A 132 13.22 -3.85 14.50
N VAL A 133 14.30 -3.99 15.27
CA VAL A 133 15.09 -2.86 15.81
C VAL A 133 15.55 -1.96 14.67
N LEU A 134 16.18 -2.53 13.65
CA LEU A 134 16.60 -1.77 12.46
C LEU A 134 15.41 -1.12 11.76
N THR A 135 14.29 -1.83 11.62
CA THR A 135 13.09 -1.31 10.97
C THR A 135 12.56 -0.05 11.67
N VAL A 136 12.51 -0.05 13.01
CA VAL A 136 12.00 1.06 13.83
C VAL A 136 13.04 2.16 14.01
N ALA A 137 14.30 1.83 14.31
CA ALA A 137 15.37 2.80 14.58
C ALA A 137 15.89 3.49 13.30
N VAL A 138 16.07 2.75 12.21
CA VAL A 138 16.48 3.30 10.90
C VAL A 138 15.31 3.97 10.19
N VAL A 139 14.08 3.64 10.59
CA VAL A 139 12.84 4.08 9.96
C VAL A 139 12.79 3.60 8.50
N TRP A 140 12.92 2.29 8.31
CA TRP A 140 13.03 1.67 6.98
C TRP A 140 11.87 2.03 6.03
N GLY A 141 10.66 2.22 6.55
CA GLY A 141 9.50 2.64 5.75
C GLY A 141 9.62 4.02 5.09
N ALA A 142 10.50 4.89 5.59
CA ALA A 142 10.70 6.24 5.06
C ALA A 142 11.32 6.25 3.66
N THR A 143 12.16 5.27 3.32
CA THR A 143 12.85 5.20 2.03
C THR A 143 12.04 4.51 0.94
N ASN A 144 11.15 3.57 1.28
CA ASN A 144 10.15 3.07 0.32
C ASN A 144 9.25 4.20 -0.20
N ILE A 145 8.95 5.22 0.63
CA ILE A 145 8.23 6.44 0.23
C ILE A 145 9.07 7.34 -0.69
N VAL A 146 10.38 7.14 -0.81
CA VAL A 146 11.21 7.87 -1.78
C VAL A 146 11.40 7.02 -3.05
N GLU A 147 11.62 5.72 -2.90
CA GLU A 147 11.90 4.77 -4.00
C GLU A 147 10.67 4.41 -4.84
N THR A 148 9.50 4.13 -4.25
CA THR A 148 8.26 3.88 -5.04
C THR A 148 7.89 5.07 -5.94
N TRP A 149 8.36 6.27 -5.62
CA TRP A 149 8.07 7.50 -6.35
C TRP A 149 9.13 7.79 -7.41
N ALA A 150 10.39 7.42 -7.16
CA ALA A 150 11.43 7.38 -8.19
C ALA A 150 11.04 6.40 -9.32
N GLU A 151 10.49 5.23 -8.96
CA GLU A 151 9.96 4.26 -9.93
C GLU A 151 8.69 4.75 -10.64
N THR A 152 7.78 5.43 -9.93
CA THR A 152 6.57 6.03 -10.54
C THR A 152 6.94 7.13 -11.56
N LYS A 153 7.96 7.96 -11.26
CA LYS A 153 8.49 8.95 -12.21
C LYS A 153 9.15 8.29 -13.43
N GLN A 154 9.85 7.17 -13.27
CA GLN A 154 10.41 6.43 -14.41
C GLN A 154 9.31 5.80 -15.29
N HIS A 155 8.26 5.24 -14.70
CA HIS A 155 7.15 4.67 -15.45
C HIS A 155 6.33 5.72 -16.22
N GLU A 156 6.17 6.93 -15.69
CA GLU A 156 5.49 8.03 -16.42
C GLU A 156 6.36 8.66 -17.52
N VAL A 157 7.68 8.71 -17.34
CA VAL A 157 8.63 9.27 -18.33
C VAL A 157 8.95 8.28 -19.48
N THR A 158 8.81 6.97 -19.28
CA THR A 158 8.99 5.99 -20.39
C THR A 158 7.94 6.07 -21.50
N THR A 159 6.83 6.80 -21.30
CA THR A 159 5.85 7.13 -22.36
C THR A 159 6.04 8.51 -22.98
N ALA A 160 6.98 9.32 -22.49
CA ALA A 160 7.25 10.65 -23.03
C ALA A 160 8.74 11.00 -22.93
N ALA A 161 9.43 10.86 -24.07
CA ALA A 161 10.75 11.38 -24.40
C ALA A 161 11.96 10.49 -24.03
N GLU A 162 12.39 9.71 -25.04
CA GLU A 162 13.82 9.63 -25.35
C GLU A 162 14.39 11.04 -25.61
N VAL A 163 15.70 11.16 -25.39
CA VAL A 163 16.60 12.26 -25.79
C VAL A 163 16.97 13.27 -24.68
N LYS A 164 18.15 12.95 -24.10
CA LYS A 164 19.24 13.83 -23.67
C LYS A 164 19.05 14.72 -22.43
N GLY A 165 19.92 14.41 -21.47
CA GLY A 165 20.67 15.43 -20.74
C GLY A 165 20.11 15.78 -19.39
N LYS A 166 20.52 15.03 -18.37
CA LYS A 166 20.75 15.52 -17.00
C LYS A 166 21.61 14.53 -16.21
N GLU A 167 22.88 14.47 -16.61
CA GLU A 167 24.00 13.94 -15.82
C GLU A 167 24.39 14.91 -14.67
N ILE A 168 23.47 15.71 -14.15
CA ILE A 168 23.76 16.78 -13.19
C ILE A 168 22.85 16.60 -11.97
N ALA A 169 23.18 15.61 -11.15
CA ALA A 169 22.81 15.47 -9.72
C ALA A 169 23.24 14.11 -9.11
N VAL A 170 23.81 13.18 -9.89
CA VAL A 170 24.06 11.77 -9.46
C VAL A 170 25.52 11.52 -9.02
N ALA A 171 26.37 12.56 -8.93
CA ALA A 171 27.82 12.37 -8.84
C ALA A 171 28.47 12.67 -7.48
N GLN A 172 27.72 12.86 -6.39
CA GLN A 172 28.29 13.17 -5.07
C GLN A 172 27.66 12.41 -3.88
N THR A 173 27.40 11.09 -3.98
CA THR A 173 27.07 10.25 -2.79
C THR A 173 27.14 8.72 -3.06
N THR A 174 28.02 8.24 -3.94
CA THR A 174 27.94 6.86 -4.47
C THR A 174 28.18 5.72 -3.45
N ALA A 175 28.95 5.93 -2.38
CA ALA A 175 29.21 4.87 -1.39
C ALA A 175 28.15 4.82 -0.27
N GLU A 176 27.68 5.98 0.20
CA GLU A 176 26.65 6.05 1.25
C GLU A 176 25.27 5.68 0.73
N GLU A 177 24.93 6.05 -0.51
CA GLU A 177 23.69 5.62 -1.16
C GLU A 177 23.71 4.12 -1.47
N ALA A 178 24.83 3.58 -1.98
CA ALA A 178 24.94 2.14 -2.23
C ALA A 178 24.88 1.31 -0.93
N ALA A 179 25.53 1.79 0.14
CA ALA A 179 25.44 1.19 1.46
C ALA A 179 23.99 1.24 1.98
N LYS A 180 23.33 2.40 1.91
CA LYS A 180 21.91 2.56 2.26
C LYS A 180 21.03 1.57 1.47
N THR A 181 21.14 1.52 0.15
CA THR A 181 20.35 0.61 -0.69
C THR A 181 20.56 -0.86 -0.33
N ALA A 182 21.80 -1.29 -0.08
CA ALA A 182 22.09 -2.67 0.34
C ALA A 182 21.48 -3.00 1.72
N GLN A 183 21.45 -2.04 2.64
CA GLN A 183 20.79 -2.16 3.94
C GLN A 183 19.27 -2.30 3.78
N PHE A 184 18.67 -1.48 2.91
CA PHE A 184 17.23 -1.52 2.65
C PHE A 184 16.81 -2.86 2.01
N GLN A 185 17.62 -3.40 1.10
CA GLN A 185 17.34 -4.69 0.45
C GLN A 185 17.36 -5.86 1.44
N LEU A 186 18.32 -5.89 2.37
CA LEU A 186 18.41 -6.96 3.38
C LEU A 186 17.17 -6.98 4.28
N ILE A 187 16.80 -5.82 4.84
CA ILE A 187 15.60 -5.70 5.69
C ILE A 187 14.34 -6.03 4.87
N GLY A 188 14.27 -5.59 3.61
CA GLY A 188 13.15 -5.90 2.71
C GLY A 188 13.01 -7.38 2.39
N GLN A 189 14.11 -8.14 2.28
CA GLN A 189 14.07 -9.59 2.14
C GLN A 189 13.57 -10.25 3.43
N ILE A 190 14.14 -9.88 4.58
CA ILE A 190 13.70 -10.41 5.88
C ILE A 190 12.22 -10.09 6.13
N ALA A 191 11.74 -8.90 5.76
CA ALA A 191 10.35 -8.49 5.90
C ALA A 191 9.38 -9.31 5.03
N LYS A 192 9.83 -9.83 3.88
CA LYS A 192 9.03 -10.73 3.02
C LYS A 192 8.93 -12.13 3.63
N ASP A 193 10.01 -12.59 4.25
CA ASP A 193 10.10 -13.95 4.79
C ASP A 193 9.59 -14.04 6.24
N ASN A 194 9.49 -12.91 6.95
CA ASN A 194 9.05 -12.83 8.33
C ASN A 194 7.90 -11.83 8.50
N ALA A 195 6.70 -12.35 8.78
CA ALA A 195 5.49 -11.55 8.90
C ALA A 195 5.56 -10.48 10.01
N VAL A 196 6.28 -10.74 11.11
CA VAL A 196 6.46 -9.76 12.19
C VAL A 196 7.27 -8.58 11.70
N VAL A 197 8.43 -8.85 11.07
CA VAL A 197 9.27 -7.81 10.47
C VAL A 197 8.49 -7.05 9.40
N GLY A 198 7.75 -7.75 8.54
CA GLY A 198 6.88 -7.14 7.53
C GLY A 198 5.81 -6.22 8.13
N ARG A 199 5.21 -6.58 9.27
CA ARG A 199 4.21 -5.75 9.94
C ARG A 199 4.82 -4.49 10.55
N PHE A 200 6.00 -4.59 11.18
CA PHE A 200 6.74 -3.44 11.69
C PHE A 200 7.21 -2.53 10.55
N ALA A 201 7.66 -3.09 9.44
CA ALA A 201 8.05 -2.33 8.25
C ALA A 201 6.90 -1.47 7.73
N LYS A 202 5.72 -2.09 7.60
CA LYS A 202 4.49 -1.38 7.21
C LYS A 202 4.05 -0.33 8.24
N ALA A 203 4.11 -0.65 9.55
CA ALA A 203 3.77 0.31 10.60
C ALA A 203 4.65 1.55 10.53
N THR A 204 5.95 1.36 10.38
CA THR A 204 6.92 2.45 10.27
C THR A 204 6.70 3.27 9.00
N GLU A 205 6.35 2.65 7.87
CA GLU A 205 6.00 3.37 6.63
C GLU A 205 4.73 4.22 6.80
N GLU A 206 3.64 3.61 7.26
CA GLU A 206 2.34 4.27 7.43
C GLU A 206 2.43 5.40 8.48
N GLY A 207 3.12 5.15 9.58
CA GLY A 207 3.40 6.15 10.60
C GLY A 207 4.33 7.26 10.11
N THR A 208 5.38 6.94 9.35
CA THR A 208 6.25 7.98 8.78
C THR A 208 5.44 8.92 7.88
N ARG A 209 4.55 8.33 7.09
CA ARG A 209 3.63 9.09 6.25
C ARG A 209 2.67 9.97 7.06
N SER A 210 2.17 9.51 8.21
CA SER A 210 1.31 10.34 9.07
C SER A 210 2.08 11.52 9.67
N ILE A 211 3.34 11.34 10.06
CA ILE A 211 4.22 12.42 10.55
C ILE A 211 4.45 13.47 9.44
N ILE A 212 4.82 13.04 8.22
CA ILE A 212 5.03 13.94 7.08
C ILE A 212 3.75 14.73 6.73
N LYS A 213 2.59 14.09 6.84
CA LYS A 213 1.29 14.76 6.64
C LYS A 213 0.96 15.74 7.76
N GLY A 214 1.29 15.38 9.00
CA GLY A 214 1.11 16.23 10.17
C GLY A 214 1.95 17.51 10.11
N ALA A 215 3.08 17.47 9.40
CA ALA A 215 3.98 18.59 9.19
C ALA A 215 4.06 19.05 7.72
N ALA A 216 2.93 19.06 7.00
CA ALA A 216 2.87 19.39 5.57
C ALA A 216 3.36 20.79 5.19
N ASP A 217 3.53 21.71 6.14
CA ASP A 217 4.05 23.06 5.95
C ASP A 217 5.51 23.25 6.40
N ALA A 218 6.20 22.17 6.80
CA ALA A 218 7.63 22.18 7.13
C ALA A 218 8.52 22.36 5.90
N ASP A 219 9.66 23.00 6.07
CA ASP A 219 10.68 23.19 5.04
C ASP A 219 11.53 21.92 4.86
N ASN A 220 11.83 21.25 5.97
CA ASN A 220 12.58 20.00 6.01
C ASN A 220 12.11 19.13 7.19
N ILE A 221 12.03 17.81 6.97
CA ILE A 221 11.69 16.83 8.01
C ILE A 221 12.74 15.72 7.97
N LYS A 222 13.40 15.44 9.08
CA LYS A 222 14.30 14.28 9.24
C LYS A 222 13.70 13.30 10.23
N ILE A 223 13.47 12.07 9.79
CA ILE A 223 12.90 10.97 10.61
C ILE A 223 13.95 9.85 10.60
N GLY A 224 14.55 9.60 11.77
CA GLY A 224 15.71 8.72 11.88
C GLY A 224 16.86 9.19 10.97
N ARG A 225 17.26 8.34 10.03
CA ARG A 225 18.34 8.61 9.05
C ARG A 225 17.84 9.17 7.71
N THR A 226 16.52 9.30 7.53
CA THR A 226 15.91 9.75 6.27
C THR A 226 15.55 11.23 6.36
N ASN A 227 15.88 11.98 5.31
CA ASN A 227 15.59 13.40 5.21
C ASN A 227 14.58 13.66 4.08
N PHE A 228 13.59 14.49 4.34
CA PHE A 228 12.55 14.90 3.41
C PHE A 228 12.58 16.41 3.24
N ASN A 229 12.87 16.86 2.03
CA ASN A 229 12.82 18.27 1.66
C ASN A 229 11.37 18.72 1.36
N ARG A 230 11.18 20.03 1.21
CA ARG A 230 9.88 20.64 0.87
C ARG A 230 9.15 20.00 -0.32
N SER A 231 9.87 19.62 -1.38
CA SER A 231 9.28 18.99 -2.56
C SER A 231 8.74 17.60 -2.24
N GLU A 232 9.52 16.78 -1.53
CA GLU A 232 9.15 15.42 -1.12
C GLU A 232 7.99 15.44 -0.12
N ILE A 233 8.01 16.37 0.84
CA ILE A 233 6.89 16.60 1.77
C ILE A 233 5.61 16.90 1.01
N ASN A 234 5.66 17.80 0.03
CA ASN A 234 4.50 18.14 -0.79
C ASN A 234 4.02 16.93 -1.59
N GLU A 235 4.92 16.10 -2.11
CA GLU A 235 4.61 14.90 -2.89
C GLU A 235 3.90 13.82 -2.04
N VAL A 236 4.37 13.56 -0.81
CA VAL A 236 3.69 12.65 0.14
C VAL A 236 2.28 13.14 0.50
N ASN A 237 2.12 14.47 0.56
CA ASN A 237 0.88 15.16 0.85
C ASN A 237 -0.04 15.31 -0.36
N GLN A 238 0.48 15.15 -1.58
CA GLN A 238 -0.38 15.00 -2.74
C GLN A 238 -1.20 13.73 -2.54
N ARG A 239 -2.51 13.84 -2.75
CA ARG A 239 -3.33 12.64 -2.93
C ARG A 239 -2.68 11.85 -4.05
N ALA A 240 -2.43 10.56 -3.83
CA ALA A 240 -2.04 9.65 -4.90
C ALA A 240 -2.89 10.01 -6.13
N ALA A 241 -2.23 10.31 -7.25
CA ALA A 241 -2.94 10.59 -8.48
C ALA A 241 -3.98 9.49 -8.62
N LYS A 242 -5.27 9.85 -8.67
CA LYS A 242 -6.31 8.86 -8.92
C LYS A 242 -5.85 8.13 -10.17
N GLU A 243 -5.50 6.85 -10.06
CA GLU A 243 -5.22 6.00 -11.22
C GLU A 243 -6.34 6.30 -12.20
N ARG A 244 -5.99 6.86 -13.36
CA ARG A 244 -6.99 7.45 -14.26
C ARG A 244 -7.97 6.34 -14.61
N ALA A 245 -9.22 6.56 -14.23
CA ALA A 245 -10.34 5.79 -14.73
C ALA A 245 -10.25 5.76 -16.26
N THR A 246 -9.94 4.60 -16.82
CA THR A 246 -10.01 4.41 -18.27
C THR A 246 -11.46 4.04 -18.58
N ALA A 247 -12.16 4.99 -19.19
CA ALA A 247 -13.46 4.74 -19.80
C ALA A 247 -13.23 4.21 -21.21
N GLY A 248 -13.83 3.07 -21.52
CA GLY A 248 -13.72 2.45 -22.84
C GLY A 248 -15.05 1.85 -23.25
N LEU A 249 -15.37 1.99 -24.54
CA LEU A 249 -16.46 1.26 -25.18
C LEU A 249 -15.98 -0.18 -25.42
N SER A 250 -16.70 -1.14 -24.84
CA SER A 250 -16.50 -2.55 -25.07
C SER A 250 -17.78 -3.12 -25.68
N ARG A 251 -17.65 -3.78 -26.83
CA ARG A 251 -18.73 -4.55 -27.45
C ARG A 251 -18.53 -6.02 -27.12
N GLY A 252 -19.59 -6.67 -26.65
CA GLY A 252 -19.54 -8.08 -26.29
C GLY A 252 -20.93 -8.70 -26.15
N ASP A 253 -20.93 -10.02 -25.99
CA ASP A 253 -22.13 -10.78 -25.66
C ASP A 253 -22.20 -10.99 -24.15
N TYR A 254 -23.30 -10.55 -23.57
CA TYR A 254 -23.52 -10.58 -22.13
C TYR A 254 -24.76 -11.37 -21.79
N GLN A 255 -24.76 -12.04 -20.63
CA GLN A 255 -25.96 -12.59 -20.04
C GLN A 255 -26.47 -11.64 -18.96
N VAL A 256 -27.76 -11.28 -19.03
CA VAL A 256 -28.40 -10.50 -17.98
C VAL A 256 -28.79 -11.47 -16.85
N ILE A 257 -28.16 -11.33 -15.69
CA ILE A 257 -28.36 -12.23 -14.54
C ILE A 257 -29.32 -11.64 -13.50
N ARG A 258 -29.42 -10.31 -13.45
CA ARG A 258 -30.33 -9.59 -12.55
C ARG A 258 -30.70 -8.24 -13.16
N ALA A 259 -31.92 -7.79 -12.89
CA ALA A 259 -32.38 -6.45 -13.24
C ALA A 259 -33.05 -5.79 -12.03
N GLU A 260 -32.77 -4.52 -11.81
CA GLU A 260 -33.38 -3.68 -10.78
C GLU A 260 -33.83 -2.36 -11.42
N ALA A 261 -35.14 -2.21 -11.62
CA ALA A 261 -35.72 -0.94 -12.03
C ALA A 261 -35.72 0.03 -10.84
N ARG A 262 -35.32 1.27 -11.09
CA ARG A 262 -35.29 2.34 -10.09
C ARG A 262 -36.22 3.48 -10.50
N VAL A 263 -36.53 4.33 -9.53
CA VAL A 263 -37.33 5.54 -9.76
C VAL A 263 -36.61 6.45 -10.76
N GLY A 264 -37.35 7.03 -11.71
CA GLY A 264 -36.83 8.00 -12.67
C GLY A 264 -36.32 7.42 -13.99
N GLY A 265 -36.80 6.25 -14.43
CA GLY A 265 -36.43 5.68 -15.73
C GLY A 265 -34.99 5.13 -15.78
N ILE A 266 -34.42 4.82 -14.61
CA ILE A 266 -33.08 4.24 -14.51
C ILE A 266 -33.22 2.76 -14.17
N THR A 267 -32.64 1.89 -15.00
CA THR A 267 -32.61 0.46 -14.71
C THR A 267 -31.17 -0.03 -14.60
N ARG A 268 -30.87 -0.76 -13.53
CA ARG A 268 -29.57 -1.39 -13.31
C ARG A 268 -29.64 -2.87 -13.69
N PHE A 269 -28.83 -3.27 -14.65
CA PHE A 269 -28.67 -4.66 -15.06
C PHE A 269 -27.35 -5.20 -14.53
N TRP A 270 -27.35 -6.41 -13.99
CA TRP A 270 -26.13 -7.16 -13.74
C TRP A 270 -25.90 -8.04 -14.95
N LEU A 271 -24.69 -7.90 -15.51
CA LEU A 271 -24.23 -8.58 -16.69
C LEU A 271 -23.14 -9.55 -16.30
N GLN A 272 -23.14 -10.71 -16.94
CA GLN A 272 -22.03 -11.64 -16.94
C GLN A 272 -21.44 -11.68 -18.34
N ASP A 273 -20.13 -11.49 -18.45
CA ASP A 273 -19.40 -11.62 -19.72
C ASP A 273 -19.05 -13.08 -20.05
N GLU A 274 -18.40 -13.32 -21.18
CA GLU A 274 -18.01 -14.66 -21.61
C GLU A 274 -16.94 -15.32 -20.72
N ARG A 275 -16.21 -14.53 -19.92
CA ARG A 275 -15.19 -14.99 -18.98
C ARG A 275 -15.80 -15.31 -17.61
N GLY A 276 -17.11 -15.12 -17.44
CA GLY A 276 -17.83 -15.29 -16.19
C GLY A 276 -17.69 -14.09 -15.23
N GLN A 277 -17.10 -12.97 -15.67
CA GLN A 277 -17.00 -11.77 -14.86
C GLN A 277 -18.37 -11.10 -14.75
N GLU A 278 -18.82 -10.92 -13.51
CA GLU A 278 -20.07 -10.22 -13.22
C GLU A 278 -19.81 -8.75 -12.89
N PHE A 279 -20.60 -7.86 -13.48
CA PHE A 279 -20.59 -6.45 -13.16
C PHE A 279 -21.96 -5.83 -13.41
N SER A 280 -22.23 -4.68 -12.79
CA SER A 280 -23.48 -3.96 -13.03
C SER A 280 -23.31 -2.85 -14.05
N ALA A 281 -24.24 -2.75 -14.99
CA ALA A 281 -24.34 -1.67 -15.94
C ALA A 281 -25.70 -0.94 -15.82
N THR A 282 -25.67 0.38 -15.92
CA THR A 282 -26.86 1.23 -15.83
C THR A 282 -27.39 1.56 -17.21
N VAL A 283 -28.71 1.60 -17.35
CA VAL A 283 -29.45 2.10 -18.51
C VAL A 283 -30.31 3.27 -18.05
N PHE A 284 -30.22 4.37 -18.79
CA PHE A 284 -31.15 5.48 -18.73
C PHE A 284 -32.20 5.24 -19.82
N GLU A 285 -33.39 4.79 -19.44
CA GLU A 285 -34.40 4.29 -20.38
C GLU A 285 -34.90 5.36 -21.37
N ASP A 286 -34.78 6.64 -21.02
CA ASP A 286 -35.08 7.80 -21.85
C ASP A 286 -34.05 8.04 -22.97
N GLU A 287 -32.82 7.57 -22.79
CA GLU A 287 -31.76 7.63 -23.81
C GLU A 287 -31.84 6.45 -24.81
N PHE A 288 -32.78 5.53 -24.61
CA PHE A 288 -32.95 4.34 -25.44
C PHE A 288 -34.32 4.30 -26.12
N GLU A 289 -34.37 3.75 -27.33
CA GLU A 289 -35.64 3.37 -27.93
C GLU A 289 -36.31 2.28 -27.09
N ALA A 290 -37.64 2.35 -26.94
CA ALA A 290 -38.42 1.36 -26.18
C ALA A 290 -38.16 -0.09 -26.64
N LYS A 291 -37.86 -0.29 -27.94
CA LYS A 291 -37.46 -1.59 -28.51
C LYS A 291 -36.15 -2.10 -27.89
N GLY A 292 -35.16 -1.24 -27.66
CA GLY A 292 -33.88 -1.61 -27.06
C GLY A 292 -34.03 -2.02 -25.60
N VAL A 293 -34.77 -1.25 -24.81
CA VAL A 293 -35.05 -1.55 -23.39
C VAL A 293 -35.83 -2.86 -23.25
N ASN A 294 -36.87 -3.06 -24.07
CA ASN A 294 -37.65 -4.30 -24.05
C ASN A 294 -36.78 -5.54 -24.32
N ARG A 295 -35.78 -5.44 -25.20
CA ARG A 295 -34.88 -6.55 -25.52
C ARG A 295 -33.96 -6.92 -24.37
N LEU A 296 -33.55 -5.98 -23.53
CA LEU A 296 -32.84 -6.28 -22.28
C LEU A 296 -33.72 -7.05 -21.29
N TRP A 297 -35.00 -6.70 -21.21
CA TRP A 297 -35.96 -7.43 -20.37
C TRP A 297 -36.29 -8.82 -20.93
N GLU A 298 -36.41 -8.95 -22.25
CA GLU A 298 -36.63 -10.24 -22.91
C GLU A 298 -35.43 -11.16 -22.78
N SER A 299 -34.19 -10.64 -22.91
CA SER A 299 -32.98 -11.44 -22.71
C SER A 299 -32.86 -11.94 -21.28
N PHE A 300 -33.20 -11.10 -20.29
CA PHE A 300 -33.29 -11.49 -18.88
C PHE A 300 -34.32 -12.60 -18.66
N ARG A 301 -35.56 -12.42 -19.14
CA ARG A 301 -36.65 -13.43 -18.98
C ARG A 301 -36.34 -14.73 -19.70
N GLY A 302 -35.76 -14.64 -20.91
CA GLY A 302 -35.40 -15.78 -21.74
C GLY A 302 -34.06 -16.42 -21.37
N ARG A 303 -33.30 -15.83 -20.44
CA ARG A 303 -31.91 -16.20 -20.09
C ARG A 303 -30.99 -16.31 -21.31
N LYS A 304 -31.23 -15.49 -22.34
CA LYS A 304 -30.46 -15.48 -23.58
C LYS A 304 -29.30 -14.49 -23.47
N LYS A 305 -28.18 -14.81 -24.12
CA LYS A 305 -27.12 -13.82 -24.35
C LYS A 305 -27.67 -12.66 -25.16
N ILE A 306 -27.17 -11.46 -24.92
CA ILE A 306 -27.50 -10.25 -25.67
C ILE A 306 -26.21 -9.49 -26.02
N SER A 307 -26.10 -9.06 -27.26
CA SER A 307 -24.96 -8.28 -27.74
C SER A 307 -25.15 -6.82 -27.35
N LEU A 308 -24.25 -6.29 -26.53
CA LEU A 308 -24.30 -4.93 -26.01
C LEU A 308 -23.02 -4.16 -26.33
N GLU A 309 -23.15 -2.85 -26.42
CA GLU A 309 -22.03 -1.92 -26.27
C GLU A 309 -22.11 -1.30 -24.89
N VAL A 310 -21.06 -1.47 -24.09
CA VAL A 310 -20.98 -1.02 -22.72
C VAL A 310 -19.82 -0.04 -22.60
N ASN A 311 -20.10 1.15 -22.08
CA ASN A 311 -19.05 2.07 -21.64
C ASN A 311 -18.66 1.69 -20.20
N ALA A 312 -17.51 1.05 -20.05
CA ALA A 312 -17.01 0.57 -18.77
C ALA A 312 -15.88 1.46 -18.27
N THR A 313 -16.00 1.91 -17.03
CA THR A 313 -14.92 2.54 -16.28
C THR A 313 -14.18 1.47 -15.50
N THR A 314 -12.91 1.26 -15.87
CA THR A 314 -12.06 0.23 -15.26
C THR A 314 -11.03 0.87 -14.32
N ILE A 315 -10.85 0.27 -13.14
CA ILE A 315 -9.76 0.58 -12.21
C ILE A 315 -9.12 -0.74 -11.81
N ARG A 316 -7.81 -0.90 -12.05
CA ARG A 316 -7.04 -2.13 -11.75
C ARG A 316 -7.66 -3.40 -12.38
N GLY A 317 -8.08 -3.31 -13.64
CA GLY A 317 -8.71 -4.42 -14.38
C GLY A 317 -10.12 -4.81 -13.90
N GLN A 318 -10.67 -4.09 -12.92
CA GLN A 318 -12.05 -4.29 -12.43
C GLN A 318 -12.97 -3.18 -12.93
N ILE A 319 -14.13 -3.58 -13.46
CA ILE A 319 -15.19 -2.64 -13.85
C ILE A 319 -15.80 -2.05 -12.57
N LYS A 320 -15.64 -0.75 -12.36
CA LYS A 320 -16.19 -0.02 -11.19
C LYS A 320 -17.53 0.65 -11.50
N ALA A 321 -17.71 1.07 -12.73
CA ALA A 321 -18.97 1.61 -13.23
C ALA A 321 -19.11 1.22 -14.70
N ALA A 322 -20.33 0.96 -15.14
CA ALA A 322 -20.63 0.70 -16.53
C ALA A 322 -21.99 1.30 -16.89
N SER A 323 -22.12 1.79 -18.12
CA SER A 323 -23.41 2.11 -18.73
C SER A 323 -23.56 1.33 -20.03
N ILE A 324 -24.76 0.80 -20.27
CA ILE A 324 -25.08 0.25 -21.58
C ILE A 324 -25.33 1.45 -22.49
N VAL A 325 -24.69 1.47 -23.66
CA VAL A 325 -24.78 2.55 -24.66
C VAL A 325 -25.58 2.10 -25.87
N ARG A 326 -25.54 0.81 -26.22
CA ARG A 326 -26.30 0.26 -27.36
C ARG A 326 -26.67 -1.19 -27.15
N VAL A 327 -27.84 -1.57 -27.66
CA VAL A 327 -28.33 -2.96 -27.74
C VAL A 327 -28.39 -3.37 -29.22
N PHE A 328 -27.63 -4.38 -29.62
CA PHE A 328 -27.58 -4.80 -31.04
C PHE A 328 -28.67 -5.81 -31.39
N GLU A 329 -29.12 -5.82 -32.64
CA GLU A 329 -29.97 -6.88 -33.20
C GLU A 329 -29.18 -8.20 -33.27
N GLN A 330 -29.79 -9.30 -32.81
CA GLN A 330 -29.22 -10.63 -33.02
C GLN A 330 -29.61 -11.05 -34.43
N ASP A 331 -28.62 -11.25 -35.29
CA ASP A 331 -28.84 -11.89 -36.57
C ASP A 331 -29.32 -13.32 -36.33
N VAL A 332 -30.61 -13.56 -36.58
CA VAL A 332 -31.15 -14.90 -36.62
C VAL A 332 -30.47 -15.62 -37.76
N THR A 333 -29.56 -16.55 -37.44
CA THR A 333 -28.98 -17.45 -38.45
C THR A 333 -30.13 -18.33 -38.97
N ILE A 334 -30.67 -17.98 -40.13
CA ILE A 334 -31.70 -18.77 -40.80
C ILE A 334 -30.99 -20.05 -41.27
N ASN A 335 -31.20 -21.17 -40.58
CA ASN A 335 -30.85 -22.48 -41.08
C ASN A 335 -31.66 -22.74 -42.35
N SER A 336 -31.05 -22.59 -43.53
CA SER A 336 -31.62 -23.07 -44.78
C SER A 336 -31.50 -24.59 -44.82
N THR A 337 -32.55 -25.29 -44.43
CA THR A 337 -32.74 -26.69 -44.81
C THR A 337 -32.85 -26.75 -46.34
N ARG A 338 -31.80 -27.27 -47.00
CA ARG A 338 -31.88 -27.75 -48.39
C ARG A 338 -32.89 -28.91 -48.45
N PRO A 339 -33.78 -28.96 -49.46
CA PRO A 339 -34.54 -30.16 -49.74
C PRO A 339 -33.61 -31.22 -50.32
N THR A 340 -33.56 -32.38 -49.70
CA THR A 340 -33.00 -33.60 -50.30
C THR A 340 -34.01 -34.16 -51.31
N ASP A 341 -33.73 -33.94 -52.59
CA ASP A 341 -34.32 -34.74 -53.67
C ASP A 341 -33.78 -36.17 -53.56
N VAL A 342 -34.67 -37.10 -53.22
CA VAL A 342 -34.46 -38.54 -53.42
C VAL A 342 -35.17 -38.89 -54.73
N VAL A 343 -34.39 -39.02 -55.81
CA VAL A 343 -34.83 -39.73 -57.01
C VAL A 343 -34.22 -41.13 -56.97
N SER A 344 -35.12 -42.11 -56.98
CA SER A 344 -34.84 -43.53 -57.07
C SER A 344 -34.47 -43.96 -58.49
N THR A 345 -33.82 -45.14 -58.55
CA THR A 345 -33.75 -46.11 -59.67
C THR A 345 -32.93 -45.76 -60.91
N ASN A 346 -31.81 -46.46 -61.07
CA ASN A 346 -31.76 -47.65 -61.93
C ASN A 346 -30.91 -48.76 -61.29
#